data_AF-A0A4R4TK83-F1
#
_entry.id   AF-A0A4R4TK83-F1
#
_cell.length_a   1.000
_cell.length_b   1.000
_cell.length_c   1.000
_cell.angle_alpha   90.00
_cell.angle_beta   90.00
_cell.angle_gamma   90.00
#
_symmetry.space_group_name_H-M   'P 1'
#
loop_
_entity.id
_entity.type
_entity.pdbx_description
1 polymer ?
#
loop_
_entity_poly.entity_id
_entity_poly.type
_entity_poly.pdbx_seq_one_letter_code
_entity_poly.pdbx_strand_id
1 'polypeptide(L)'
;NRRAVTRVTVVARAGWRWAAVEGDAEIIGLDDPHPDVDGEALRRLWRDIFRAAGGTHDDWDTYDRVMAEERRAAVLIAPRRVYTSPRTS
;
A
#
# COMPACT_ATOMS: atom_id res chain seq x y z
N ASN A 1 15.12 9.19 -16.69
CA ASN A 1 14.67 8.65 -15.40
C ASN A 1 13.50 7.69 -15.65
N ARG A 2 13.75 6.38 -15.82
CA ARG A 2 12.70 5.36 -16.00
C ARG A 2 12.51 4.68 -14.64
N ARG A 3 11.46 5.06 -13.91
CA ARG A 3 10.97 4.27 -12.78
C ARG A 3 10.49 2.94 -13.34
N ALA A 4 10.86 1.82 -12.72
CA ALA A 4 10.37 0.51 -13.13
C ALA A 4 8.89 0.42 -12.77
N VAL A 5 8.02 0.81 -13.71
CA VAL A 5 6.59 0.59 -13.57
C VAL A 5 6.36 -0.91 -13.69
N THR A 6 6.27 -1.57 -12.54
CA THR A 6 6.05 -3.02 -12.48
C THR A 6 4.56 -3.26 -12.53
N ARG A 7 4.12 -4.10 -13.48
CA ARG A 7 2.74 -4.57 -13.49
C ARG A 7 2.56 -5.60 -12.38
N VAL A 8 1.59 -5.36 -11.50
CA VAL A 8 1.29 -6.24 -10.37
C VAL A 8 -0.18 -6.65 -10.40
N THR A 9 -0.46 -7.81 -9.81
CA THR A 9 -1.81 -8.26 -9.50
C THR A 9 -1.90 -8.54 -8.00
N VAL A 10 -2.83 -7.87 -7.31
CA VAL A 10 -3.13 -8.11 -5.89
C VAL A 10 -4.51 -8.73 -5.77
N VAL A 11 -4.62 -9.80 -4.99
CA VAL A 11 -5.89 -10.49 -4.74
C VAL A 11 -6.22 -10.42 -3.26
N ALA A 12 -7.39 -9.87 -2.93
CA ALA A 12 -7.96 -9.90 -1.60
C ALA A 12 -9.14 -10.88 -1.55
N ARG A 13 -9.24 -11.66 -0.47
CA ARG A 13 -10.29 -12.69 -0.30
C ARG A 13 -10.93 -12.59 1.08
N ALA A 14 -12.26 -12.71 1.13
CA ALA A 14 -13.06 -12.82 2.35
C ALA A 14 -14.10 -13.93 2.21
N GLY A 15 -13.86 -15.07 2.86
CA GLY A 15 -14.68 -16.28 2.68
C GLY A 15 -14.59 -16.81 1.25
N TRP A 16 -15.72 -16.89 0.54
CA TRP A 16 -15.78 -17.31 -0.88
C TRP A 16 -15.62 -16.15 -1.86
N ARG A 17 -15.74 -14.90 -1.38
CA ARG A 17 -15.64 -13.70 -2.20
C ARG A 17 -14.19 -13.31 -2.40
N TRP A 18 -13.84 -12.90 -3.62
CA TRP A 18 -12.53 -12.38 -3.93
C TRP A 18 -12.61 -11.18 -4.86
N ALA A 19 -11.61 -10.31 -4.78
CA ALA A 19 -11.36 -9.23 -5.73
C ALA A 19 -9.87 -9.24 -6.10
N ALA A 20 -9.57 -9.10 -7.38
CA ALA A 20 -8.22 -8.98 -7.90
C ALA A 20 -8.07 -7.62 -8.59
N VAL A 21 -7.02 -6.89 -8.26
CA VAL A 21 -6.64 -5.63 -8.89
C VAL A 21 -5.36 -5.86 -9.65
N GLU A 22 -5.41 -5.66 -10.97
CA GLU A 22 -4.24 -5.59 -11.84
C GLU A 22 -3.93 -4.11 -12.09
N GLY A 23 -2.67 -3.72 -11.92
CA GLY A 23 -2.28 -2.32 -11.96
C GLY A 23 -0.79 -2.09 -12.15
N ASP A 24 -0.45 -0.82 -12.28
CA ASP A 24 0.92 -0.34 -12.30
C ASP A 24 1.31 0.01 -10.86
N ALA A 25 2.41 -0.56 -10.34
CA ALA A 25 2.86 -0.36 -8.97
C ALA A 25 3.99 0.66 -8.85
N GLU A 26 3.94 1.42 -7.77
CA GLU A 26 5.02 2.26 -7.27
C GLU A 26 5.34 1.88 -5.83
N ILE A 27 6.63 1.76 -5.53
CA ILE A 27 7.15 1.47 -4.19
C ILE A 27 7.78 2.76 -3.66
N ILE A 28 7.38 3.15 -2.44
CA ILE A 28 7.90 4.33 -1.76
C ILE A 28 8.34 3.93 -0.36
N GLY A 29 9.62 4.12 -0.04
CA GLY A 29 10.20 3.74 1.24
C GLY A 29 11.54 4.42 1.48
N LEU A 30 12.17 4.11 2.60
CA LEU A 30 13.52 4.63 2.90
C LEU A 30 14.58 4.12 1.91
N ASP A 31 14.38 2.93 1.36
CA ASP A 31 15.19 2.35 0.28
C ASP A 31 14.77 2.83 -1.12
N ASP A 32 13.54 3.33 -1.25
CA ASP A 32 12.90 3.71 -2.51
C ASP A 32 12.36 5.15 -2.44
N PRO A 33 13.24 6.17 -2.44
CA PRO A 33 12.82 7.56 -2.25
C PRO A 33 11.97 8.09 -3.42
N HIS A 34 10.98 8.91 -3.09
CA HIS A 34 10.13 9.61 -4.05
C HIS A 34 10.34 11.13 -3.95
N PRO A 35 10.50 11.85 -5.09
CA PRO A 35 10.83 13.29 -5.09
C PRO A 35 9.80 14.15 -4.35
N ASP A 36 8.52 13.74 -4.41
CA ASP A 36 7.41 14.46 -3.79
C ASP A 36 7.01 13.91 -2.40
N VAL A 37 7.74 12.92 -1.86
CA VAL A 37 7.44 12.32 -0.55
C VAL A 37 8.68 12.42 0.34
N ASP A 38 8.68 13.43 1.21
CA ASP A 38 9.65 13.55 2.29
C ASP A 38 9.35 12.56 3.45
N GLY A 39 10.21 12.56 4.47
CA GLY A 39 10.07 11.64 5.61
C GLY A 39 8.79 11.86 6.44
N GLU A 40 8.22 13.07 6.46
CA GLU A 40 6.96 13.32 7.16
C GLU A 40 5.76 12.83 6.33
N ALA A 41 5.79 13.08 5.01
CA ALA A 41 4.82 12.57 4.07
C ALA A 41 4.82 11.04 4.01
N LEU A 42 5.98 10.39 4.10
CA LEU A 42 6.09 8.93 4.15
C LEU A 42 5.45 8.36 5.43
N ARG A 43 5.68 8.99 6.59
CA ARG A 43 5.04 8.59 7.86
C ARG A 43 3.53 8.71 7.77
N ARG A 44 3.01 9.83 7.25
CA ARG A 44 1.57 9.99 6.99
C ARG A 44 1.02 8.91 6.06
N LEU A 45 1.73 8.64 4.97
CA LEU A 45 1.32 7.62 3.99
C LEU A 45 1.19 6.22 4.63
N TRP A 46 2.15 5.82 5.47
CA TRP A 46 2.05 4.56 6.21
C TRP A 46 0.84 4.50 7.12
N ARG A 47 0.59 5.58 7.89
CA ARG A 47 -0.58 5.68 8.78
C ARG A 47 -1.89 5.62 8.01
N ASP A 48 -1.97 6.29 6.86
CA ASP A 48 -3.16 6.31 6.00
C ASP A 48 -3.45 4.91 5.41
N ILE A 49 -2.41 4.20 4.96
CA ILE A 49 -2.52 2.81 4.50
C ILE A 49 -3.02 1.91 5.63
N PHE A 50 -2.46 2.02 6.83
CA PHE A 50 -2.85 1.21 7.98
C PHE A 50 -4.31 1.43 8.36
N ARG A 51 -4.76 2.69 8.40
CA ARG A 51 -6.16 3.05 8.68
C ARG A 51 -7.09 2.57 7.59
N ALA A 52 -6.71 2.72 6.32
CA ALA A 52 -7.50 2.23 5.19
C ALA A 52 -7.66 0.70 5.20
N ALA A 53 -6.69 -0.03 5.75
CA ALA A 53 -6.78 -1.47 6.00
C ALA A 53 -7.65 -1.84 7.22
N GLY A 54 -8.26 -0.86 7.90
CA GLY A 54 -9.11 -1.05 9.08
C GLY A 54 -8.35 -1.09 10.40
N GLY A 55 -7.05 -0.77 10.40
CA GLY A 55 -6.23 -0.73 11.61
C GLY A 55 -6.48 0.54 12.45
N THR A 56 -6.53 0.36 13.76
CA THR A 56 -6.53 1.45 14.75
C THR A 56 -5.28 1.34 15.61
N HIS A 57 -4.67 2.46 15.98
CA HIS A 57 -3.48 2.47 16.81
C HIS A 57 -3.54 3.64 17.80
N ASP A 58 -3.13 3.37 19.04
CA ASP A 58 -3.17 4.36 20.13
C ASP A 58 -1.83 5.09 20.30
N ASP A 59 -0.72 4.46 19.90
CA ASP A 59 0.63 5.05 19.91
C ASP A 59 1.24 5.13 18.50
N TRP A 60 0.93 6.21 17.79
CA TRP A 60 1.44 6.39 16.43
C TRP A 60 2.93 6.71 16.34
N ASP A 61 3.55 7.16 17.43
CA ASP A 61 4.97 7.50 17.43
C ASP A 61 5.82 6.23 17.50
N THR A 62 5.40 5.24 18.29
CA THR A 62 5.99 3.89 18.24
C THR A 62 5.78 3.25 16.88
N TYR A 63 4.59 3.37 16.29
CA TYR A 63 4.31 2.87 14.94
C TYR A 63 5.29 3.45 13.91
N ASP A 64 5.44 4.77 13.87
CA ASP A 64 6.36 5.45 12.95
C ASP A 64 7.80 4.98 13.12
N ARG A 65 8.25 4.86 14.37
CA ARG A 65 9.60 4.40 14.69
C ARG A 65 9.85 2.99 14.19
N VAL A 66 8.93 2.06 14.46
CA VAL A 66 9.03 0.66 14.01
C VAL A 66 9.01 0.58 12.48
N MET A 67 8.11 1.30 11.80
CA MET A 67 8.06 1.31 10.33
C MET A 67 9.38 1.79 9.71
N ALA A 68 10.04 2.78 10.32
CA ALA A 68 11.34 3.29 9.88
C ALA A 68 12.48 2.31 10.20
N GLU A 69 12.53 1.79 11.44
CA GLU A 69 13.55 0.82 11.89
C GLU A 69 13.54 -0.45 11.03
N GLU A 70 12.35 -0.94 10.70
CA GLU A 70 12.16 -2.13 9.85
C GLU A 70 12.23 -1.84 8.35
N ARG A 71 12.54 -0.59 7.95
CA ARG A 71 12.66 -0.16 6.55
C ARG A 71 11.44 -0.53 5.71
N ARG A 72 10.23 -0.36 6.26
CA ARG A 72 8.99 -0.69 5.56
C ARG A 72 8.79 0.23 4.36
N ALA A 73 8.05 -0.25 3.37
CA ALA A 73 7.72 0.51 2.17
C ALA A 73 6.21 0.52 1.94
N ALA A 74 5.70 1.64 1.42
CA ALA A 74 4.35 1.75 0.89
C ALA A 74 4.33 1.24 -0.56
N VAL A 75 3.36 0.39 -0.88
CA VAL A 75 3.12 -0.07 -2.25
C VAL A 75 1.82 0.55 -2.73
N LEU A 76 1.91 1.46 -3.69
CA LEU A 76 0.78 2.13 -4.31
C LEU A 76 0.51 1.49 -5.66
N ILE A 77 -0.74 1.11 -5.89
CA ILE A 77 -1.16 0.45 -7.12
C ILE A 77 -2.18 1.34 -7.81
N ALA A 78 -1.85 1.83 -9.00
CA ALA A 78 -2.80 2.49 -9.88
C ALA A 78 -3.61 1.40 -10.61
N PRO A 79 -4.89 1.19 -10.24
CA PRO A 79 -5.69 0.10 -10.80
C PRO A 79 -5.92 0.30 -12.28
N ARG A 80 -5.64 -0.72 -13.09
CA ARG A 80 -5.97 -0.76 -14.52
C ARG A 80 -7.16 -1.66 -14.81
N ARG A 81 -7.26 -2.78 -14.08
CA ARG A 81 -8.36 -3.72 -14.22
C ARG A 81 -8.71 -4.34 -12.87
N VAL A 82 -10.00 -4.49 -12.63
CA VAL A 82 -10.54 -5.11 -11.42
C VAL A 82 -11.38 -6.30 -11.82
N TYR A 83 -11.14 -7.42 -11.17
CA TYR A 83 -11.89 -8.66 -11.33
C TYR A 83 -12.50 -9.03 -9.98
N THR A 84 -13.71 -9.57 -9.96
CA THR A 84 -14.37 -9.98 -8.72
C THR A 84 -15.04 -11.33 -8.89
N SER A 85 -15.13 -12.11 -7.83
CA SER A 85 -16.06 -13.24 -7.78
C SER A 85 -17.49 -12.74 -8.02
N PRO A 86 -18.36 -13.50 -8.71
CA PRO A 86 -19.77 -13.18 -8.84
C PRO A 86 -20.40 -12.94 -7.46
N ARG A 87 -21.23 -11.91 -7.34
CA ARG A 87 -22.08 -11.75 -6.15
C ARG A 87 -23.20 -12.76 -6.26
N THR A 88 -23.17 -13.83 -5.47
CA THR A 88 -24.34 -14.69 -5.29
C THR A 88 -25.45 -13.82 -4.70
N SER A 89 -26.54 -13.65 -5.45
CA SER A 89 -27.73 -12.89 -5.06
C SER A 89 -28.43 -13.51 -3.86
#